data_AF-A0A022KSY7-F1
#
_entry.id   AF-A0A022KSY7-F1
#
_cell.length_a   1.000
_cell.length_b   1.000
_cell.length_c   1.000
_cell.angle_alpha   90.00
_cell.angle_beta   90.00
_cell.angle_gamma   90.00
#
_symmetry.space_group_name_H-M   'P 1'
#
loop_
_entity.id
_entity.type
_entity.pdbx_description
1 polymer ?
#
loop_
_entity_poly.entity_id
_entity_poly.type
_entity_poly.pdbx_seq_one_letter_code
_entity_poly.pdbx_strand_id
1 'polypeptide(L)'
;MVTGGAGFIGSHLTERLLEQGHEVLVVDNFYSSTRSNLRHLLDHPGFELDPEPLHLLTDALGLGDGVARIDEGTQSRFLLRLRTPDGRVVEL
;
A
#
# COMPACT_ATOMS: atom_id res chain seq x y z
N MET A 1 -2.40 -2.41 -6.83
CA MET A 1 -2.59 -2.29 -5.36
C MET A 1 -1.60 -1.27 -4.82
N VAL A 2 -2.05 -0.36 -3.95
CA VAL A 2 -1.24 0.68 -3.30
C VAL A 2 -1.41 0.54 -1.79
N THR A 3 -0.34 0.20 -1.08
CA THR A 3 -0.33 0.17 0.39
C THR A 3 -0.01 1.55 0.95
N GLY A 4 -0.70 2.00 2.00
CA GLY A 4 -0.52 3.37 2.52
C GLY A 4 -1.11 4.44 1.59
N GLY A 5 -2.08 4.05 0.74
CA GLY A 5 -2.66 4.92 -0.28
C GLY A 5 -3.43 6.14 0.27
N ALA A 6 -3.81 6.16 1.56
CA ALA A 6 -4.40 7.34 2.18
C ALA A 6 -3.34 8.33 2.70
N GLY A 7 -2.05 8.00 2.65
CA GLY A 7 -0.96 8.90 3.01
C GLY A 7 -0.76 10.04 2.00
N PHE A 8 0.13 10.99 2.33
CA PHE A 8 0.43 12.13 1.45
C PHE A 8 0.90 11.67 0.06
N ILE A 9 1.93 10.81 -0.01
CA ILE A 9 2.45 10.30 -1.29
C ILE A 9 1.48 9.29 -1.92
N GLY A 10 0.93 8.39 -1.10
CA GLY A 10 0.05 7.32 -1.57
C GLY A 10 -1.22 7.81 -2.27
N SER A 11 -1.80 8.92 -1.80
CA SER A 11 -3.04 9.47 -2.38
C SER A 11 -2.81 10.08 -3.75
N HIS A 12 -1.73 10.87 -3.91
CA HIS A 12 -1.35 11.42 -5.22
C HIS A 12 -0.92 10.34 -6.22
N LEU A 13 -0.24 9.29 -5.77
CA LEU A 13 0.08 8.14 -6.62
C LEU A 13 -1.19 7.41 -7.08
N THR A 14 -2.14 7.21 -6.17
CA THR A 14 -3.44 6.60 -6.48
C THR A 14 -4.17 7.40 -7.55
N GLU A 15 -4.31 8.71 -7.35
CA GLU A 15 -4.92 9.63 -8.32
C GLU A 15 -4.25 9.51 -9.70
N ARG A 16 -2.92 9.58 -9.75
CA ARG A 16 -2.17 9.53 -11.01
C ARG A 16 -2.34 8.21 -11.78
N LEU A 17 -2.42 7.09 -11.06
CA LEU A 17 -2.66 5.78 -11.66
C LEU A 17 -4.08 5.67 -12.23
N LEU A 18 -5.08 6.21 -11.52
CA LEU A 18 -6.47 6.27 -12.01
C LEU A 18 -6.58 7.15 -13.26
N GLU A 19 -5.91 8.32 -13.30
CA GLU A 19 -5.85 9.19 -14.48
C GLU A 19 -5.24 8.52 -15.71
N GLN A 20 -4.35 7.55 -15.50
CA GLN A 20 -3.74 6.75 -16.57
C GLN A 20 -4.63 5.59 -17.04
N GLY A 21 -5.83 5.44 -16.47
CA GLY A 21 -6.80 4.40 -16.82
C GLY A 21 -6.54 3.07 -16.11
N HIS A 22 -5.73 3.04 -15.05
CA HIS A 22 -5.55 1.84 -14.25
C HIS A 22 -6.66 1.68 -13.21
N GLU A 23 -6.98 0.44 -12.86
CA GLU A 23 -7.76 0.12 -11.67
C GLU A 23 -6.82 0.05 -10.46
N VAL A 24 -7.22 0.68 -9.35
CA VAL A 24 -6.39 0.86 -8.17
C VAL A 24 -7.14 0.43 -6.92
N LEU A 25 -6.64 -0.65 -6.31
CA LEU A 25 -6.96 -1.07 -4.94
C LEU A 25 -6.04 -0.38 -3.94
N VAL A 26 -6.58 0.39 -3.01
CA VAL A 26 -5.84 0.97 -1.87
C VAL A 26 -6.03 0.11 -0.63
N VAL A 27 -4.93 -0.17 0.07
CA VAL A 27 -4.95 -0.82 1.39
C VAL A 27 -4.21 0.08 2.38
N ASP A 28 -4.88 0.55 3.42
CA ASP A 28 -4.31 1.51 4.38
C ASP A 28 -4.84 1.25 5.80
N ASN A 29 -3.96 1.32 6.80
CA ASN A 29 -4.29 1.10 8.20
C ASN A 29 -4.63 2.39 8.96
N PHE A 30 -4.55 3.56 8.31
CA PHE A 30 -4.84 4.87 8.86
C PHE A 30 -4.03 5.28 10.10
N TYR A 31 -2.82 4.71 10.28
CA TYR A 31 -2.00 4.99 11.47
C TYR A 31 -1.53 6.46 11.54
N SER A 32 -1.07 7.01 10.41
CA SER A 32 -0.66 8.43 10.27
C SER A 32 -1.29 9.13 9.06
N SER A 33 -2.19 8.44 8.36
CA SER A 33 -2.92 8.91 7.18
C SER A 33 -4.38 9.21 7.53
N THR A 34 -5.11 9.83 6.59
CA THR A 34 -6.53 10.17 6.78
C THR A 34 -7.34 9.81 5.55
N ARG A 35 -8.54 9.24 5.76
CA ARG A 35 -9.52 8.96 4.71
C ARG A 35 -9.87 10.18 3.87
N SER A 36 -9.74 11.39 4.42
CA SER A 36 -10.01 12.63 3.69
C SER A 36 -9.13 12.79 2.45
N ASN A 37 -7.91 12.22 2.46
CA ASN A 37 -7.01 12.29 1.31
C ASN A 37 -7.51 11.50 0.10
N LEU A 38 -8.37 10.50 0.31
CA LEU A 38 -8.95 9.67 -0.76
C LEU A 38 -10.38 10.09 -1.12
N ARG A 39 -10.95 11.08 -0.41
CA ARG A 39 -12.38 11.39 -0.51
C ARG A 39 -12.82 11.82 -1.92
N HIS A 40 -11.91 12.40 -2.68
CA HIS A 40 -12.14 12.84 -4.07
C HIS A 40 -12.07 11.68 -5.08
N LEU A 41 -11.56 10.51 -4.69
CA LEU A 41 -11.41 9.33 -5.54
C LEU A 41 -12.52 8.29 -5.32
N LEU A 42 -13.35 8.45 -4.28
CA LEU A 42 -14.37 7.46 -3.88
C LEU A 42 -15.39 7.15 -4.98
N ASP A 43 -15.70 8.13 -5.83
CA ASP A 43 -16.67 7.98 -6.92
C ASP A 43 -16.00 7.55 -8.24
N HIS A 44 -14.68 7.37 -8.27
CA HIS A 44 -13.96 6.96 -9.47
C HIS A 44 -14.20 5.47 -9.73
N PRO A 45 -14.66 5.06 -10.92
CA PRO A 45 -15.08 3.67 -11.18
C PRO A 45 -13.94 2.64 -11.10
N GLY A 46 -12.70 3.09 -11.30
CA GLY A 46 -11.50 2.25 -11.14
C GLY A 46 -10.89 2.28 -9.73
N PHE A 47 -11.51 2.93 -8.75
CA PHE A 47 -10.98 3.04 -7.39
C PHE A 47 -11.70 2.09 -6.43
N GLU A 48 -10.91 1.39 -5.62
CA GLU A 48 -11.40 0.56 -4.54
C GLU A 48 -10.55 0.78 -3.27
N LEU A 49 -11.20 0.82 -2.11
CA LEU A 49 -10.55 0.88 -0.81
C LEU A 49 -10.88 -0.40 -0.03
N ASP A 50 -9.86 -1.21 0.22
CA ASP A 50 -10.01 -2.45 0.98
C ASP A 50 -9.78 -2.22 2.47
N PRO A 51 -10.77 -2.53 3.33
CA PRO A 51 -10.60 -2.50 4.78
C PRO A 51 -9.87 -3.72 5.37
N GLU A 52 -9.57 -4.77 4.60
CA GLU A 52 -8.96 -6.01 5.12
C GLU A 52 -7.53 -5.80 5.67
N PRO A 53 -7.11 -6.56 6.71
CA PRO A 53 -5.75 -6.55 7.23
C PRO A 53 -4.73 -6.87 6.14
N LEU A 54 -3.70 -6.03 6.03
CA LEU A 54 -2.62 -6.13 5.05
C LEU A 54 -2.03 -7.56 4.93
N HIS A 55 -1.99 -8.31 6.03
CA HIS A 55 -1.44 -9.67 6.06
C HIS A 55 -2.27 -10.67 5.23
N LEU A 56 -3.61 -10.58 5.27
CA LEU A 56 -4.48 -11.51 4.54
C LEU A 56 -4.35 -11.29 3.03
N LEU A 57 -4.19 -10.03 2.62
CA LEU A 57 -3.94 -9.65 1.23
C LEU A 57 -2.56 -10.06 0.73
N THR A 58 -1.50 -9.90 1.53
CA THR A 58 -0.16 -10.36 1.14
C THR A 58 -0.09 -11.87 1.01
N ASP A 59 -0.82 -12.61 1.84
CA ASP A 59 -0.94 -14.07 1.78
C ASP A 59 -1.72 -14.50 0.53
N ALA A 60 -2.89 -13.91 0.27
CA ALA A 60 -3.73 -14.22 -0.90
C ALA A 60 -3.05 -13.91 -2.25
N LEU A 61 -2.18 -12.88 -2.28
CA LEU A 61 -1.45 -12.46 -3.48
C LEU A 61 -0.08 -13.14 -3.63
N GLY A 62 0.32 -14.00 -2.68
CA GLY A 62 1.62 -14.68 -2.70
C GLY A 62 2.82 -13.74 -2.60
N LEU A 63 2.66 -12.57 -1.98
CA LEU A 63 3.71 -11.54 -1.85
C LEU A 63 4.68 -11.82 -0.69
N GLY A 64 4.31 -12.70 0.25
CA GLY A 64 5.16 -13.17 1.36
C GLY A 64 5.14 -12.29 2.62
N ASP A 65 5.70 -12.84 3.71
CA ASP A 65 5.63 -12.32 5.08
C ASP A 65 6.75 -11.31 5.41
N GLY A 66 6.42 -10.01 5.48
CA GLY A 66 7.17 -9.13 6.39
C GLY A 66 7.43 -7.72 5.89
N VAL A 67 6.70 -6.77 6.49
CA VAL A 67 7.11 -5.36 6.55
C VAL A 67 7.80 -5.16 7.90
N ALA A 68 9.06 -4.73 7.89
CA ALA A 68 9.78 -4.37 9.10
C ALA A 68 9.98 -2.85 9.19
N ARG A 69 9.75 -2.27 10.37
CA ARG A 69 10.09 -0.87 10.67
C ARG A 69 11.49 -0.84 11.26
N ILE A 70 12.40 -0.09 10.63
CA ILE A 70 13.76 0.13 11.11
C ILE A 70 13.86 1.57 11.61
N ASP A 71 14.33 1.73 12.85
CA ASP A 71 14.60 3.03 13.46
C ASP A 71 16.10 3.35 13.44
N GLU A 72 16.44 4.47 12.80
CA GLU A 72 17.81 5.01 12.71
C GLU A 72 17.80 6.44 13.28
N GLY A 73 18.04 6.56 14.59
CA GLY A 73 17.96 7.83 15.30
C GLY A 73 16.53 8.36 15.38
N THR A 74 16.27 9.55 14.82
CA THR A 74 14.92 10.13 14.72
C THR A 74 14.20 9.78 13.42
N GLN A 75 14.83 9.02 12.52
CA GLN A 75 14.24 8.61 11.25
C GLN A 75 13.80 7.16 11.29
N SER A 76 12.64 6.87 10.70
CA SER A 76 12.18 5.50 10.48
C SER A 76 12.12 5.21 8.98
N ARG A 77 12.58 4.02 8.59
CA ARG A 77 12.38 3.47 7.24
C ARG A 77 11.63 2.14 7.31
N PHE A 78 10.84 1.86 6.30
CA PHE A 78 10.14 0.58 6.15
C PHE A 78 10.92 -0.27 5.16
N LEU A 79 11.17 -1.53 5.54
CA LEU A 79 11.83 -2.50 4.69
C LEU A 79 10.80 -3.55 4.29
N LEU A 80 10.59 -3.73 2.99
CA LEU A 80 9.69 -4.73 2.45
C LEU A 80 10.50 -5.96 2.09
N ARG A 81 10.22 -7.09 2.75
CA ARG A 81 10.91 -8.35 2.50
C ARG A 81 10.00 -9.29 1.72
N LEU A 82 10.26 -9.42 0.43
CA LEU A 82 9.48 -10.28 -0.45
C LEU A 82 10.19 -11.62 -0.62
N ARG A 83 9.47 -12.71 -0.38
CA ARG A 83 9.94 -14.06 -0.74
C ARG A 83 9.28 -14.48 -2.04
N THR A 84 10.07 -14.66 -3.09
CA THR A 84 9.57 -15.07 -4.40
C THR A 84 9.25 -16.57 -4.42
N PRO A 85 8.44 -17.06 -5.39
CA PRO A 85 8.10 -18.48 -5.52
C PRO A 85 9.30 -19.42 -5.73
N ASP A 86 10.38 -18.90 -6.33
CA ASP A 86 11.65 -19.61 -6.49
C ASP A 86 12.58 -19.49 -5.26
N GLY A 87 12.06 -18.97 -4.15
CA GLY A 87 12.72 -18.94 -2.84
C GLY A 87 13.70 -17.78 -2.65
N ARG A 88 13.84 -16.87 -3.61
CA ARG A 88 14.68 -15.67 -3.45
C ARG A 88 14.03 -14.69 -2.48
N VAL A 89 14.87 -13.91 -1.81
CA VAL A 89 14.43 -12.85 -0.91
C VAL A 89 14.88 -11.51 -1.49
N VAL A 90 13.93 -10.60 -1.69
CA VAL A 90 14.17 -9.23 -2.17
C VAL A 90 13.83 -8.26 -1.04
N GLU A 91 14.75 -7.37 -0.72
CA GLU A 91 14.59 -6.34 0.30
C GLU A 91 14.52 -4.99 -0.43
N LEU A 92 13.40 -4.28 -0.26
CA LEU A 92 13.14 -2.95 -0.82
C LEU A 92 13.09 -1.89 0.28
#